data_AF-A0A1V5CVB2-F1
#
_entry.id   AF-A0A1V5CVB2-F1
#
_cell.length_a   1.000
_cell.length_b   1.000
_cell.length_c   1.000
_cell.angle_alpha   90.00
_cell.angle_beta   90.00
_cell.angle_gamma   90.00
#
_symmetry.space_group_name_H-M   'P 1'
#
loop_
_entity.id
_entity.type
_entity.pdbx_description
1 polymer ?
#
loop_
_entity_poly.entity_id
_entity_poly.type
_entity_poly.pdbx_seq_one_letter_code
_entity_poly.pdbx_strand_id
1 'polypeptide(L)'
;MIIQVAWASSASQLAQDSFRYIFFDETDKYVEFTGKEADPISLGEQRVIAFPHTHKIMKISTPSVEEGVIWTAMHNEADEIYDYHVKCIACGHEQVMRFDNFTWPDKITDWRTIKRKKLAYYSCEKCNFKWNDRDRDNVVSKGCWIPRVPVDDGRPATVALHLPKWYSSFVSLSTIVADHLHSIDDPTKEMAFVTQDKAEPYSETVDKKKEEDILEKHCLESLPARTAPANTVNLTCGYDSHKDYFKFTVYAFDQDQNQTLVDYGILGTLDDVETHCFDTEYLIDGTDGDTIKIGRAAIDIGGGKGKREDQSLTEEVKAWIRKMEKKGNKNVVFAIKGASRHQKDRIHFNLIGAGAKGRYGKYLDKQKIAVRILDTDKYKALLHRRIEREEGEKQRFFLHGETREDFVRELLAEELKRDNRGNTYWKKVRNANHYLDCTVYAFAAADSEWLPLLATLPSSRKPGKEKKAPTEQAPVVRQQESFVGQFKQPHRPSGGFAKNW
;
A
#
# COMPACT_ATOMS: atom_id res chain seq x y z
N MET A 1 -3.51 -9.78 -53.66
CA MET A 1 -4.00 -9.47 -52.30
C MET A 1 -4.33 -7.99 -52.28
N ILE A 2 -5.56 -7.61 -51.96
CA ILE A 2 -5.97 -6.20 -51.85
C ILE A 2 -5.77 -5.79 -50.39
N ILE A 3 -5.07 -4.69 -50.16
CA ILE A 3 -4.88 -4.09 -48.84
C ILE A 3 -5.59 -2.74 -48.88
N GLN A 4 -6.52 -2.53 -47.95
CA GLN A 4 -7.16 -1.25 -47.72
C GLN A 4 -6.69 -0.69 -46.39
N VAL A 5 -6.33 0.59 -46.40
CA VAL A 5 -5.93 1.32 -45.20
C VAL A 5 -7.03 2.33 -44.90
N ALA A 6 -7.45 2.39 -43.65
CA ALA A 6 -8.45 3.33 -43.17
C ALA A 6 -7.93 4.01 -41.91
N TRP A 7 -8.33 5.26 -41.71
CA TRP A 7 -8.05 5.99 -40.47
C TRP A 7 -9.14 5.69 -39.45
N ALA A 8 -8.75 5.46 -38.18
CA ALA A 8 -9.69 5.22 -37.09
C ALA A 8 -10.75 6.33 -36.96
N SER A 9 -10.42 7.57 -37.32
CA SER A 9 -11.35 8.71 -37.30
C SER A 9 -12.33 8.76 -38.49
N SER A 10 -12.27 7.84 -39.45
CA SER A 10 -13.08 7.85 -40.68
C SER A 10 -14.13 6.75 -40.69
N ALA A 11 -15.30 7.04 -40.11
CA ALA A 11 -16.42 6.10 -40.02
C ALA A 11 -16.85 5.58 -41.40
N SER A 12 -16.90 6.47 -42.40
CA SER A 12 -17.28 6.12 -43.77
C SER A 12 -16.36 5.07 -44.40
N GLN A 13 -15.04 5.17 -44.18
CA GLN A 13 -14.08 4.19 -44.70
C GLN A 13 -14.17 2.84 -43.95
N LEU A 14 -14.41 2.89 -42.64
CA LEU A 14 -14.55 1.70 -41.80
C LEU A 14 -15.85 0.93 -42.07
N ALA A 15 -16.91 1.62 -42.51
CA ALA A 15 -18.23 1.04 -42.74
C ALA A 15 -18.46 0.50 -44.17
N GLN A 16 -17.55 0.75 -45.11
CA GLN A 16 -17.83 0.59 -46.54
C GLN A 16 -17.84 -0.88 -47.01
N ASP A 17 -16.73 -1.59 -46.81
CA ASP A 17 -16.48 -2.89 -47.44
C ASP A 17 -16.31 -4.02 -46.41
N SER A 18 -16.61 -5.25 -46.81
CA SER A 18 -16.41 -6.43 -45.96
C SER A 18 -15.01 -7.00 -46.12
N PHE A 19 -14.34 -7.32 -45.01
CA PHE A 19 -12.96 -7.83 -45.00
C PHE A 19 -12.85 -9.13 -44.21
N ARG A 20 -12.10 -10.08 -44.75
CA ARG A 20 -11.78 -11.33 -44.05
C ARG A 20 -10.70 -11.15 -42.98
N TYR A 21 -9.75 -10.25 -43.19
CA TYR A 21 -8.65 -10.01 -42.25
C TYR A 21 -8.62 -8.52 -41.89
N ILE A 22 -8.65 -8.23 -40.58
CA ILE A 22 -8.66 -6.87 -40.06
C ILE A 22 -7.53 -6.73 -39.04
N PHE A 23 -6.74 -5.68 -39.21
CA PHE A 23 -5.64 -5.34 -38.33
C PHE A 23 -5.87 -3.93 -37.80
N PHE A 24 -6.05 -3.81 -36.49
CA PHE A 24 -6.09 -2.53 -35.79
C PHE A 24 -4.73 -2.29 -35.16
N ASP A 25 -4.03 -1.29 -35.66
CA ASP A 25 -2.74 -0.87 -35.14
C ASP A 25 -2.90 0.36 -34.24
N GLU A 26 -2.18 0.37 -33.13
CA GLU A 26 -2.18 1.40 -32.09
C GLU A 26 -3.57 1.69 -31.48
N THR A 27 -4.32 0.64 -31.14
CA THR A 27 -5.68 0.73 -30.61
C THR A 27 -5.84 1.61 -29.36
N ASP A 28 -4.82 1.71 -28.49
CA ASP A 28 -4.90 2.57 -27.31
C ASP A 28 -4.92 4.06 -27.64
N LYS A 29 -4.53 4.44 -28.87
CA LYS A 29 -4.55 5.83 -29.34
C LYS A 29 -5.83 6.19 -30.07
N TYR A 30 -6.79 5.25 -30.18
CA TYR A 30 -8.01 5.48 -30.92
C TYR A 30 -8.96 6.40 -30.14
N VAL A 31 -9.76 7.15 -30.89
CA VAL A 31 -10.84 7.97 -30.32
C VAL A 31 -11.98 7.07 -29.86
N GLU A 32 -12.64 7.47 -28.77
CA GLU A 32 -13.79 6.73 -28.21
C GLU A 32 -14.98 6.69 -29.17
N PHE A 33 -15.14 7.69 -30.03
CA PHE A 33 -16.21 7.78 -31.02
C PHE A 33 -15.69 8.21 -32.38
N THR A 34 -16.26 7.62 -33.44
CA THR A 34 -15.95 8.01 -34.82
C THR A 34 -17.02 8.97 -35.35
N GLY A 35 -16.85 10.27 -35.08
CA GLY A 35 -17.86 11.28 -35.45
C GLY A 35 -19.13 11.17 -34.58
N LYS A 36 -20.23 10.64 -35.13
CA LYS A 36 -21.49 10.36 -34.40
C LYS A 36 -21.79 8.86 -34.27
N GLU A 37 -20.86 8.01 -34.70
CA GLU A 37 -21.02 6.55 -34.70
C GLU A 37 -20.27 5.91 -33.53
N ALA A 38 -20.39 4.58 -33.40
CA ALA A 38 -19.68 3.78 -32.42
C ALA A 38 -18.15 3.90 -32.56
N ASP A 39 -17.42 3.30 -31.60
CA ASP A 39 -15.97 3.32 -31.62
C ASP A 39 -15.40 2.62 -32.89
N PRO A 40 -14.21 3.02 -33.34
CA PRO A 40 -13.64 2.52 -34.60
C PRO A 40 -13.46 1.00 -34.65
N ILE A 41 -13.20 0.36 -33.49
CA ILE A 41 -12.95 -1.08 -33.40
C ILE A 41 -14.28 -1.81 -33.61
N SER A 42 -15.32 -1.43 -32.88
CA SER A 42 -16.67 -1.99 -33.06
C SER A 42 -17.15 -1.88 -34.51
N LEU A 43 -16.94 -0.73 -35.16
CA LEU A 43 -17.31 -0.55 -36.57
C LEU A 43 -16.56 -1.49 -37.51
N GLY A 44 -15.25 -1.63 -37.30
CA GLY A 44 -14.40 -2.51 -38.10
C GLY A 44 -14.72 -3.99 -37.86
N GLU A 45 -15.00 -4.40 -36.62
CA GLU A 45 -15.38 -5.79 -36.30
C GLU A 45 -16.64 -6.23 -37.05
N GLN A 46 -17.59 -5.34 -37.34
CA GLN A 46 -18.76 -5.66 -38.16
C GLN A 46 -18.40 -6.01 -39.63
N ARG A 47 -17.19 -5.69 -40.11
CA ARG A 47 -16.80 -5.96 -41.51
C ARG A 47 -16.48 -7.42 -41.78
N VAL A 48 -16.35 -8.25 -40.74
CA VAL A 48 -16.07 -9.69 -40.90
C VAL A 48 -17.31 -10.56 -41.00
N ILE A 49 -18.53 -10.01 -40.89
CA ILE A 49 -19.81 -10.77 -40.85
C ILE A 49 -19.96 -11.70 -42.07
N ALA A 50 -19.51 -11.26 -43.25
CA ALA A 50 -19.54 -12.07 -44.47
C ALA A 50 -18.58 -13.29 -44.43
N PHE A 51 -17.72 -13.40 -43.41
CA PHE A 51 -16.66 -14.40 -43.27
C PHE A 51 -16.71 -15.14 -41.91
N PRO A 52 -17.85 -15.73 -41.52
CA PRO A 52 -18.08 -16.20 -40.15
C PRO A 52 -17.07 -17.23 -39.63
N HIS A 53 -16.55 -18.11 -40.51
CA HIS A 53 -15.64 -19.20 -40.10
C HIS A 53 -14.18 -18.98 -40.48
N THR A 54 -13.86 -17.90 -41.19
CA THR A 54 -12.55 -17.76 -41.85
C THR A 54 -11.86 -16.42 -41.62
N HIS A 55 -12.51 -15.52 -40.88
CA HIS A 55 -11.95 -14.23 -40.58
C HIS A 55 -10.86 -14.30 -39.51
N LYS A 56 -10.03 -13.26 -39.44
CA LYS A 56 -9.17 -12.98 -38.30
C LYS A 56 -9.16 -11.48 -38.01
N ILE A 57 -9.24 -11.15 -36.72
CA ILE A 57 -9.09 -9.79 -36.21
C ILE A 57 -7.85 -9.77 -35.33
N MET A 58 -6.99 -8.78 -35.54
CA MET A 58 -5.79 -8.56 -34.73
C MET A 58 -5.79 -7.13 -34.23
N LYS A 59 -5.66 -6.97 -32.91
CA LYS A 59 -5.51 -5.67 -32.24
C LYS A 59 -4.07 -5.59 -31.71
N ILE A 60 -3.35 -4.53 -32.04
CA ILE A 60 -1.95 -4.31 -31.66
C ILE A 60 -1.84 -2.92 -31.07
N SER A 61 -1.25 -2.79 -29.88
CA SER A 61 -0.88 -1.48 -29.33
C SER A 61 0.07 -1.64 -28.15
N THR A 62 0.80 -0.59 -27.81
CA THR A 62 1.42 -0.47 -26.49
C THR A 62 0.37 -0.03 -25.47
N PRO A 63 0.24 -0.69 -24.31
CA PRO A 63 -0.72 -0.27 -23.30
C PRO A 63 -0.35 1.11 -22.77
N SER A 64 -1.37 1.94 -22.57
CA SER A 64 -1.23 3.30 -22.04
C SER A 64 -1.52 3.36 -20.54
N VAL A 65 -2.74 2.99 -20.16
CA VAL A 65 -3.27 2.93 -18.79
C VAL A 65 -4.01 1.62 -18.56
N GLU A 66 -4.40 1.33 -17.31
CA GLU A 66 -5.09 0.08 -16.98
C GLU A 66 -6.45 -0.03 -17.69
N GLU A 67 -7.14 1.09 -17.89
CA GLU A 67 -8.39 1.19 -18.65
C GLU A 67 -8.19 1.29 -20.17
N GLY A 68 -6.94 1.16 -20.64
CA GLY A 68 -6.60 1.19 -22.06
C GLY A 68 -7.25 0.01 -22.80
N VAL A 69 -7.57 0.23 -24.07
CA VAL A 69 -8.31 -0.73 -24.90
C VAL A 69 -7.59 -2.07 -25.00
N ILE A 70 -6.29 -2.07 -25.32
CA ILE A 70 -5.51 -3.29 -25.51
C ILE A 70 -5.31 -4.05 -24.21
N TRP A 71 -5.08 -3.32 -23.10
CA TRP A 71 -4.85 -3.92 -21.79
C TRP A 71 -6.12 -4.54 -21.23
N THR A 72 -7.25 -3.84 -21.39
CA THR A 72 -8.58 -4.31 -21.01
C THR A 72 -8.96 -5.53 -21.85
N ALA A 73 -8.79 -5.49 -23.18
CA ALA A 73 -9.08 -6.63 -24.05
C ALA A 73 -8.24 -7.86 -23.67
N MET A 74 -6.95 -7.69 -23.36
CA MET A 74 -6.08 -8.78 -22.93
C MET A 74 -6.57 -9.47 -21.64
N HIS A 75 -7.06 -8.72 -20.65
CA HIS A 75 -7.42 -9.30 -19.34
C HIS A 75 -8.90 -9.70 -19.21
N ASN A 76 -9.78 -9.01 -19.94
CA ASN A 76 -11.23 -9.17 -19.77
C ASN A 76 -11.90 -9.89 -20.95
N GLU A 77 -11.30 -9.89 -22.14
CA GLU A 77 -11.89 -10.46 -23.36
C GLU A 77 -11.15 -11.69 -23.90
N ALA A 78 -9.86 -11.86 -23.58
CA ALA A 78 -9.09 -13.00 -24.04
C ALA A 78 -9.38 -14.25 -23.21
N ASP A 79 -9.56 -15.39 -23.89
CA ASP A 79 -9.70 -16.69 -23.24
C ASP A 79 -8.37 -17.16 -22.66
N GLU A 80 -7.27 -16.89 -23.39
CA GLU A 80 -5.91 -17.23 -22.99
C GLU A 80 -4.95 -16.07 -23.23
N ILE A 81 -4.08 -15.82 -22.24
CA ILE A 81 -2.96 -14.87 -22.34
C ILE A 81 -1.68 -15.68 -22.46
N TYR A 82 -0.90 -15.42 -23.51
CA TYR A 82 0.36 -16.08 -23.76
C TYR A 82 1.54 -15.18 -23.45
N ASP A 83 2.55 -15.77 -22.80
CA ASP A 83 3.87 -15.18 -22.63
C ASP A 83 4.88 -15.89 -23.54
N TYR A 84 5.93 -15.18 -23.95
CA TYR A 84 6.98 -15.75 -24.79
C TYR A 84 8.11 -16.33 -23.94
N HIS A 85 8.20 -17.66 -23.90
CA HIS A 85 9.19 -18.38 -23.11
C HIS A 85 10.46 -18.63 -23.90
N VAL A 86 11.61 -18.52 -23.24
CA VAL A 86 12.94 -18.77 -23.81
C VAL A 86 13.71 -19.76 -22.94
N LYS A 87 14.56 -20.57 -23.58
CA LYS A 87 15.40 -21.57 -22.89
C LYS A 87 16.83 -21.07 -22.76
N CYS A 88 17.36 -21.11 -21.55
CA CYS A 88 18.74 -20.70 -21.28
C CYS A 88 19.75 -21.56 -22.05
N ILE A 89 20.71 -20.91 -22.74
CA ILE A 89 21.78 -21.61 -23.47
C ILE A 89 22.71 -22.43 -22.58
N ALA A 90 22.86 -22.08 -21.30
CA ALA A 90 23.77 -22.76 -20.39
C ALA A 90 23.11 -23.94 -19.66
N CYS A 91 21.88 -23.76 -19.14
CA CYS A 91 21.23 -24.75 -18.26
C CYS A 91 19.91 -25.32 -18.81
N GLY A 92 19.43 -24.82 -19.96
CA GLY A 92 18.18 -25.28 -20.58
C GLY A 92 16.89 -24.84 -19.86
N HIS A 93 16.99 -24.09 -18.77
CA HIS A 93 15.82 -23.61 -18.02
C HIS A 93 14.94 -22.70 -18.89
N GLU A 94 13.65 -23.03 -18.95
CA GLU A 94 12.62 -22.26 -19.63
C GLU A 94 12.12 -21.15 -18.70
N GLN A 95 12.13 -19.91 -19.19
CA GLN A 95 11.74 -18.72 -18.40
C GLN A 95 11.10 -17.66 -19.30
N VAL A 96 10.33 -16.77 -18.69
CA VAL A 96 9.91 -15.50 -19.30
C VAL A 96 10.98 -14.46 -18.98
N MET A 97 11.36 -13.63 -19.95
CA MET A 97 12.33 -12.57 -19.69
C MET A 97 11.69 -11.46 -18.86
N ARG A 98 12.32 -11.10 -17.73
CA ARG A 98 11.87 -10.01 -16.84
C ARG A 98 12.94 -8.93 -16.69
N PHE A 99 12.53 -7.68 -16.48
CA PHE A 99 13.49 -6.60 -16.31
C PHE A 99 14.42 -6.79 -15.09
N ASP A 100 13.92 -7.40 -14.02
CA ASP A 100 14.67 -7.67 -12.78
C ASP A 100 15.92 -8.52 -12.98
N ASN A 101 15.99 -9.26 -14.09
CA ASN A 101 17.12 -10.11 -14.45
C ASN A 101 18.19 -9.39 -15.28
N PHE A 102 17.97 -8.13 -15.64
CA PHE A 102 19.01 -7.33 -16.28
C PHE A 102 20.10 -6.98 -15.28
N THR A 103 21.35 -7.07 -15.72
CA THR A 103 22.52 -6.78 -14.90
C THR A 103 23.48 -5.88 -15.66
N TRP A 104 24.06 -4.91 -14.96
CA TRP A 104 25.05 -3.97 -15.46
C TRP A 104 26.01 -3.60 -14.32
N PRO A 105 27.16 -2.95 -14.58
CA PRO A 105 28.09 -2.57 -13.52
C PRO A 105 27.47 -1.56 -12.54
N ASP A 106 27.32 -1.93 -11.27
CA ASP A 106 26.64 -1.13 -10.22
C ASP A 106 27.22 0.29 -10.05
N LYS A 107 28.52 0.46 -10.35
CA LYS A 107 29.22 1.75 -10.24
C LYS A 107 28.92 2.72 -11.39
N ILE A 108 28.16 2.31 -12.40
CA ILE A 108 27.88 3.12 -13.59
C ILE A 108 26.38 3.42 -13.66
N THR A 109 26.02 4.64 -13.25
CA THR A 109 24.64 5.15 -13.31
C THR A 109 24.38 6.01 -14.55
N ASP A 110 25.42 6.45 -15.27
CA ASP A 110 25.27 7.19 -16.52
C ASP A 110 24.75 6.30 -17.65
N TRP A 111 23.47 6.49 -18.00
CA TRP A 111 22.78 5.75 -19.06
C TRP A 111 23.50 5.84 -20.42
N ARG A 112 24.16 6.98 -20.72
CA ARG A 112 24.89 7.16 -21.99
C ARG A 112 26.09 6.22 -22.06
N THR A 113 26.78 6.03 -20.94
CA THR A 113 27.92 5.12 -20.84
C THR A 113 27.50 3.67 -20.97
N ILE A 114 26.41 3.25 -20.30
CA ILE A 114 25.85 1.90 -20.46
C ILE A 114 25.54 1.61 -21.94
N LYS A 115 24.82 2.53 -22.60
CA LYS A 115 24.43 2.39 -24.02
C LYS A 115 25.63 2.35 -24.96
N ARG A 116 26.57 3.29 -24.82
CA ARG A 116 27.75 3.40 -25.69
C ARG A 116 28.70 2.22 -25.57
N LYS A 117 28.93 1.72 -24.35
CA LYS A 117 29.89 0.63 -24.08
C LYS A 117 29.25 -0.76 -24.09
N LYS A 118 27.94 -0.87 -24.31
CA LYS A 118 27.17 -2.13 -24.32
C LYS A 118 27.40 -2.97 -23.06
N LEU A 119 27.14 -2.38 -21.89
CA LEU A 119 27.51 -2.96 -20.59
C LEU A 119 26.40 -3.78 -19.91
N ALA A 120 25.22 -3.88 -20.51
CA ALA A 120 24.12 -4.65 -19.94
C ALA A 120 24.08 -6.09 -20.45
N TYR A 121 23.69 -7.00 -19.55
CA TYR A 121 23.49 -8.42 -19.79
C TYR A 121 22.16 -8.87 -19.18
N TYR A 122 21.60 -9.96 -19.70
CA TYR A 122 20.46 -10.62 -19.08
C TYR A 122 20.93 -11.86 -18.28
N SER A 123 20.61 -11.95 -16.99
CA SER A 123 21.02 -13.07 -16.14
C SER A 123 19.91 -14.11 -16.01
N CYS A 124 20.19 -15.36 -16.38
CA CYS A 124 19.21 -16.44 -16.24
C CYS A 124 18.73 -16.63 -14.79
N GLU A 125 17.41 -16.72 -14.59
CA GLU A 125 16.77 -16.87 -13.27
C GLU A 125 17.27 -18.07 -12.44
N LYS A 126 17.74 -19.14 -13.10
CA LYS A 126 18.16 -20.39 -12.42
C LYS A 126 19.68 -20.48 -12.19
N CYS A 127 20.49 -20.18 -13.20
CA CYS A 127 21.93 -20.41 -13.15
C CYS A 127 22.78 -19.14 -13.17
N ASN A 128 22.15 -17.96 -13.22
CA ASN A 128 22.80 -16.64 -13.27
C ASN A 128 23.79 -16.47 -14.44
N PHE A 129 23.71 -17.32 -15.47
CA PHE A 129 24.52 -17.15 -16.66
C PHE A 129 24.09 -15.87 -17.40
N LYS A 130 25.07 -15.04 -17.76
CA LYS A 130 24.87 -13.71 -18.36
C LYS A 130 24.83 -13.79 -19.89
N TRP A 131 23.70 -13.42 -20.47
CA TRP A 131 23.49 -13.33 -21.92
C TRP A 131 23.87 -11.94 -22.41
N ASN A 132 24.69 -11.88 -23.45
CA ASN A 132 24.82 -10.67 -24.27
C ASN A 132 23.69 -10.61 -25.32
N ASP A 133 23.68 -9.56 -26.15
CA ASP A 133 22.68 -9.39 -27.22
C ASP A 133 22.59 -10.61 -28.17
N ARG A 134 23.73 -11.21 -28.53
CA ARG A 134 23.78 -12.38 -29.42
C ARG A 134 23.20 -13.62 -28.77
N ASP A 135 23.50 -13.84 -27.49
CA ASP A 135 22.94 -14.96 -26.72
C ASP A 135 21.43 -14.79 -26.59
N ARG A 136 20.97 -13.57 -26.29
CA ARG A 136 19.55 -13.20 -26.25
C ARG A 136 18.87 -13.49 -27.59
N ASP A 137 19.41 -13.00 -28.71
CA ASP A 137 18.82 -13.20 -30.03
C ASP A 137 18.70 -14.71 -30.37
N ASN A 138 19.71 -15.50 -30.01
CA ASN A 138 19.71 -16.95 -30.21
C ASN A 138 18.61 -17.65 -29.39
N VAL A 139 18.48 -17.35 -28.09
CA VAL A 139 17.43 -17.97 -27.26
C VAL A 139 16.03 -17.51 -27.64
N VAL A 140 15.87 -16.23 -28.01
CA VAL A 140 14.58 -15.68 -28.46
C VAL A 140 14.15 -16.33 -29.77
N SER A 141 15.06 -16.52 -30.74
CA SER A 141 14.71 -17.21 -31.99
C SER A 141 14.23 -18.66 -31.83
N LYS A 142 14.49 -19.27 -30.66
CA LYS A 142 14.11 -20.64 -30.29
C LYS A 142 13.02 -20.67 -29.21
N GLY A 143 12.44 -19.51 -28.88
CA GLY A 143 11.39 -19.40 -27.89
C GLY A 143 10.05 -19.91 -28.39
N CYS A 144 9.08 -20.01 -27.48
CA CYS A 144 7.73 -20.44 -27.77
C CYS A 144 6.71 -19.69 -26.93
N TRP A 145 5.52 -19.48 -27.50
CA TRP A 145 4.37 -18.93 -26.79
C TRP A 145 3.77 -20.01 -25.88
N ILE A 146 3.61 -19.72 -24.60
CA ILE A 146 2.97 -20.61 -23.61
C ILE A 146 1.82 -19.85 -22.93
N PRO A 147 0.62 -20.42 -22.82
CA PRO A 147 -0.50 -19.77 -22.14
C PRO A 147 -0.25 -19.75 -20.64
N ARG A 148 -0.54 -18.62 -19.99
CA ARG A 148 -0.50 -18.47 -18.53
C ARG A 148 -1.44 -19.45 -17.84
N VAL A 149 -2.66 -19.54 -18.38
CA VAL A 149 -3.71 -20.48 -17.97
C VAL A 149 -4.38 -20.94 -19.26
N PRO A 150 -4.23 -22.21 -19.64
CA PRO A 150 -4.93 -22.75 -20.81
C PRO A 150 -6.42 -22.93 -20.51
N VAL A 151 -7.27 -22.88 -21.54
CA VAL A 151 -8.66 -23.29 -21.40
C VAL A 151 -8.76 -24.80 -21.23
N ASP A 152 -9.61 -25.25 -20.30
CA ASP A 152 -9.77 -26.67 -19.98
C ASP A 152 -10.52 -27.45 -21.08
N ASP A 153 -11.35 -26.77 -21.89
CA ASP A 153 -12.20 -27.40 -22.90
C ASP A 153 -12.15 -26.65 -24.25
N GLY A 154 -11.81 -27.37 -25.31
CA GLY A 154 -11.83 -26.88 -26.67
C GLY A 154 -10.65 -25.99 -27.08
N ARG A 155 -10.90 -25.15 -28.09
CA ARG A 155 -9.91 -24.22 -28.66
C ARG A 155 -10.31 -22.79 -28.25
N PRO A 156 -9.38 -21.95 -27.77
CA PRO A 156 -9.69 -20.56 -27.44
C PRO A 156 -10.19 -19.81 -28.68
N ALA A 157 -11.24 -19.01 -28.49
CA ALA A 157 -11.76 -18.13 -29.53
C ALA A 157 -10.90 -16.86 -29.65
N THR A 158 -10.47 -16.32 -28.51
CA THR A 158 -9.63 -15.12 -28.42
C THR A 158 -8.36 -15.42 -27.65
N VAL A 159 -7.21 -15.04 -28.22
CA VAL A 159 -5.91 -15.17 -27.57
C VAL A 159 -5.23 -13.81 -27.51
N ALA A 160 -4.57 -13.52 -26.39
CA ALA A 160 -3.75 -12.33 -26.21
C ALA A 160 -2.27 -12.72 -26.10
N LEU A 161 -1.39 -11.90 -26.67
CA LEU A 161 0.05 -12.10 -26.66
C LEU A 161 0.70 -10.91 -25.96
N HIS A 162 1.45 -11.14 -24.89
CA HIS A 162 2.20 -10.09 -24.19
C HIS A 162 3.68 -10.18 -24.55
N LEU A 163 4.24 -9.11 -25.14
CA LEU A 163 5.63 -9.08 -25.58
C LEU A 163 6.32 -7.75 -25.24
N PRO A 164 7.15 -7.72 -24.19
CA PRO A 164 8.01 -6.59 -23.89
C PRO A 164 9.11 -6.37 -24.95
N LYS A 165 9.66 -5.15 -24.99
CA LYS A 165 10.68 -4.73 -25.99
C LYS A 165 11.99 -5.51 -25.90
N TRP A 166 12.31 -6.13 -24.75
CA TRP A 166 13.54 -6.92 -24.57
C TRP A 166 13.62 -8.20 -25.39
N TYR A 167 12.53 -8.62 -26.02
CA TYR A 167 12.56 -9.70 -27.00
C TYR A 167 13.00 -9.23 -28.40
N SER A 168 13.04 -7.92 -28.68
CA SER A 168 13.36 -7.40 -30.01
C SER A 168 14.86 -7.46 -30.33
N SER A 169 15.23 -8.18 -31.39
CA SER A 169 16.61 -8.20 -31.92
C SER A 169 17.09 -6.85 -32.47
N PHE A 170 16.17 -5.91 -32.69
CA PHE A 170 16.48 -4.55 -33.13
C PHE A 170 16.89 -3.62 -31.97
N VAL A 171 16.72 -4.05 -30.71
CA VAL A 171 17.03 -3.27 -29.52
C VAL A 171 18.07 -4.02 -28.69
N SER A 172 19.17 -3.34 -28.35
CA SER A 172 20.19 -3.94 -27.48
C SER A 172 19.74 -3.96 -26.02
N LEU A 173 20.17 -4.95 -25.25
CA LEU A 173 19.96 -5.04 -23.80
C LEU A 173 20.43 -3.77 -23.09
N SER A 174 21.51 -3.17 -23.58
CA SER A 174 22.08 -1.93 -23.04
C SER A 174 21.24 -0.70 -23.34
N THR A 175 20.45 -0.70 -24.42
CA THR A 175 19.46 0.36 -24.67
C THR A 175 18.35 0.30 -23.61
N ILE A 176 17.88 -0.88 -23.25
CA ILE A 176 16.77 -1.07 -22.31
C ILE A 176 17.16 -0.64 -20.90
N VAL A 177 18.36 -1.04 -20.45
CA VAL A 177 18.90 -0.55 -19.18
C VAL A 177 19.15 0.96 -19.21
N ALA A 178 19.61 1.50 -20.33
CA ALA A 178 19.80 2.94 -20.46
C ALA A 178 18.46 3.70 -20.41
N ASP A 179 17.41 3.18 -21.07
CA ASP A 179 16.07 3.77 -21.05
C ASP A 179 15.50 3.75 -19.62
N HIS A 180 15.72 2.66 -18.86
CA HIS A 180 15.40 2.60 -17.43
C HIS A 180 16.17 3.62 -16.57
N LEU A 181 17.51 3.65 -16.68
CA LEU A 181 18.33 4.58 -15.90
C LEU A 181 17.98 6.04 -16.21
N HIS A 182 17.61 6.33 -17.45
CA HIS A 182 17.16 7.65 -17.86
C HIS A 182 15.76 7.99 -17.35
N SER A 183 14.98 7.01 -16.90
CA SER A 183 13.61 7.19 -16.43
C SER A 183 13.48 7.41 -14.93
N ILE A 184 14.51 7.14 -14.13
CA ILE A 184 14.43 7.14 -12.65
C ILE A 184 13.96 8.50 -12.09
N ASP A 185 14.42 9.61 -12.69
CA ASP A 185 14.14 10.97 -12.19
C ASP A 185 13.20 11.77 -13.11
N ASP A 186 12.58 11.13 -14.11
CA ASP A 186 11.75 11.81 -15.11
C ASP A 186 10.43 11.05 -15.32
N PRO A 187 9.30 11.54 -14.75
CA PRO A 187 8.01 10.87 -14.84
C PRO A 187 7.54 10.61 -16.29
N THR A 188 7.90 11.48 -17.22
CA THR A 188 7.53 11.31 -18.64
C THR A 188 8.30 10.15 -19.26
N LYS A 189 9.58 10.01 -18.91
CA LYS A 189 10.41 8.88 -19.36
C LYS A 189 10.06 7.60 -18.62
N GLU A 190 9.64 7.68 -17.36
CA GLU A 190 9.14 6.52 -16.61
C GLU A 190 7.89 5.96 -17.28
N MET A 191 6.94 6.84 -17.64
CA MET A 191 5.78 6.45 -18.44
C MET A 191 6.19 5.81 -19.77
N ALA A 192 7.16 6.39 -20.49
CA ALA A 192 7.64 5.81 -21.74
C ALA A 192 8.29 4.42 -21.52
N PHE A 193 9.11 4.26 -20.48
CA PHE A 193 9.74 2.98 -20.17
C PHE A 193 8.71 1.91 -19.79
N VAL A 194 7.73 2.23 -18.95
CA VAL A 194 6.67 1.28 -18.55
C VAL A 194 5.81 0.88 -19.75
N THR A 195 5.32 1.85 -20.52
CA THR A 195 4.41 1.58 -21.64
C THR A 195 5.11 0.99 -22.87
N GLN A 196 6.29 1.50 -23.24
CA GLN A 196 6.98 1.12 -24.49
C GLN A 196 7.99 -0.01 -24.30
N ASP A 197 8.72 -0.03 -23.18
CA ASP A 197 9.76 -1.04 -22.94
C ASP A 197 9.19 -2.28 -22.23
N LYS A 198 8.45 -2.09 -21.13
CA LYS A 198 7.81 -3.20 -20.40
C LYS A 198 6.52 -3.71 -21.05
N ALA A 199 5.90 -2.90 -21.91
CA ALA A 199 4.56 -3.16 -22.44
C ALA A 199 3.53 -3.35 -21.30
N GLU A 200 3.57 -2.46 -20.31
CA GLU A 200 2.68 -2.45 -19.14
C GLU A 200 1.98 -1.08 -19.05
N PRO A 201 0.76 -1.01 -18.49
CA PRO A 201 0.06 0.25 -18.29
C PRO A 201 0.79 1.11 -17.26
N TYR A 202 0.85 2.42 -17.51
CA TYR A 202 1.44 3.37 -16.58
C TYR A 202 0.37 3.99 -15.66
N SER A 203 0.81 4.29 -14.44
CA SER A 203 0.02 4.92 -13.39
C SER A 203 0.96 5.80 -12.57
N GLU A 204 0.66 7.09 -12.43
CA GLU A 204 1.53 8.01 -11.68
C GLU A 204 1.47 7.65 -10.20
N THR A 205 2.62 7.45 -9.56
CA THR A 205 2.66 7.22 -8.12
C THR A 205 2.77 8.57 -7.43
N VAL A 206 1.79 8.93 -6.60
CA VAL A 206 1.68 10.26 -6.00
C VAL A 206 2.81 10.51 -4.99
N ASP A 207 3.16 9.51 -4.18
CA ASP A 207 4.20 9.62 -3.16
C ASP A 207 5.09 8.36 -3.14
N LYS A 208 6.25 8.41 -3.81
CA LYS A 208 7.28 7.37 -3.68
C LYS A 208 8.07 7.61 -2.39
N LYS A 209 7.98 6.69 -1.44
CA LYS A 209 8.74 6.70 -0.18
C LYS A 209 9.65 5.48 -0.13
N LYS A 210 10.93 5.67 0.24
CA LYS A 210 11.86 4.56 0.47
C LYS A 210 11.84 4.13 1.93
N GLU A 211 12.09 2.85 2.20
CA GLU A 211 12.11 2.34 3.57
C GLU A 211 13.23 2.96 4.41
N GLU A 212 14.41 3.11 3.81
CA GLU A 212 15.61 3.67 4.46
C GLU A 212 15.32 5.09 4.98
N ASP A 213 14.71 5.94 4.14
CA ASP A 213 14.35 7.31 4.50
C ASP A 213 13.37 7.37 5.68
N ILE A 214 12.42 6.41 5.77
CA ILE A 214 11.45 6.35 6.88
C ILE A 214 12.14 5.94 8.17
N LEU A 215 13.01 4.93 8.12
CA LEU A 215 13.74 4.47 9.30
C LEU A 215 14.66 5.57 9.83
N GLU A 216 15.43 6.24 8.96
CA GLU A 216 16.33 7.31 9.36
C GLU A 216 15.57 8.51 9.97
N LYS A 217 14.40 8.87 9.40
CA LYS A 217 13.64 10.05 9.85
C LYS A 217 12.77 9.81 11.09
N HIS A 218 12.23 8.61 11.26
CA HIS A 218 11.17 8.35 12.25
C HIS A 218 11.57 7.40 13.38
N CYS A 219 12.72 6.73 13.28
CA CYS A 219 13.17 5.79 14.31
C CYS A 219 13.77 6.52 15.52
N LEU A 220 13.19 6.30 16.69
CA LEU A 220 13.72 6.76 17.97
C LEU A 220 14.68 5.71 18.52
N GLU A 221 15.96 5.80 18.17
CA GLU A 221 16.99 4.83 18.59
C GLU A 221 17.06 4.63 20.11
N SER A 222 16.73 5.67 20.88
CA SER A 222 16.74 5.63 22.34
C SER A 222 15.55 4.90 22.96
N LEU A 223 14.51 4.57 22.19
CA LEU A 223 13.30 3.92 22.68
C LEU A 223 13.35 2.40 22.39
N PRO A 224 13.48 1.54 23.42
CA PRO A 224 13.48 0.09 23.24
C PRO A 224 12.13 -0.45 22.80
N ALA A 225 12.10 -1.66 22.25
CA ALA A 225 10.85 -2.37 21.99
C ALA A 225 10.03 -2.56 23.29
N ARG A 226 8.70 -2.63 23.16
CA ARG A 226 7.74 -2.82 24.26
C ARG A 226 7.77 -1.74 25.35
N THR A 227 8.30 -0.57 25.02
CA THR A 227 8.38 0.59 25.91
C THR A 227 7.62 1.77 25.29
N ALA A 228 6.65 2.31 26.02
CA ALA A 228 5.88 3.47 25.62
C ALA A 228 6.59 4.77 26.07
N PRO A 229 6.59 5.85 25.27
CA PRO A 229 7.16 7.13 25.68
C PRO A 229 6.53 7.70 26.97
N ALA A 230 7.28 8.49 27.74
CA ALA A 230 6.83 9.07 29.02
C ALA A 230 5.53 9.90 28.94
N ASN A 231 5.29 10.54 27.80
CA ASN A 231 4.12 11.39 27.54
C ASN A 231 2.89 10.62 27.01
N THR A 232 2.93 9.28 27.02
CA THR A 232 1.83 8.43 26.54
C THR A 232 0.57 8.63 27.37
N VAL A 233 -0.53 8.94 26.69
CA VAL A 233 -1.88 9.05 27.28
C VAL A 233 -2.61 7.73 27.20
N ASN A 234 -2.48 7.02 26.07
CA ASN A 234 -3.15 5.74 25.88
C ASN A 234 -2.41 4.86 24.85
N LEU A 235 -2.58 3.55 25.00
CA LEU A 235 -2.20 2.55 24.00
C LEU A 235 -3.41 2.07 23.21
N THR A 236 -3.28 1.99 21.88
CA THR A 236 -4.22 1.27 21.02
C THR A 236 -3.55 0.12 20.28
N CYS A 237 -4.33 -0.89 19.93
CA CYS A 237 -3.86 -2.07 19.20
C CYS A 237 -4.75 -2.36 17.99
N GLY A 238 -4.13 -2.76 16.88
CA GLY A 238 -4.81 -3.33 15.72
C GLY A 238 -4.46 -4.80 15.58
N TYR A 239 -5.45 -5.64 15.33
CA TYR A 239 -5.29 -7.06 15.05
C TYR A 239 -5.84 -7.38 13.66
N ASP A 240 -4.99 -7.89 12.77
CA ASP A 240 -5.37 -8.40 11.47
C ASP A 240 -5.48 -9.93 11.52
N SER A 241 -6.64 -10.46 11.11
CA SER A 241 -6.97 -11.87 11.22
C SER A 241 -6.63 -12.63 9.94
N HIS A 242 -5.66 -13.53 10.00
CA HIS A 242 -5.33 -14.45 8.91
C HIS A 242 -5.85 -15.86 9.20
N LYS A 243 -5.81 -16.76 8.20
CA LYS A 243 -6.26 -18.15 8.34
C LYS A 243 -5.52 -18.95 9.42
N ASP A 244 -4.29 -18.57 9.73
CA ASP A 244 -3.34 -19.35 10.51
C ASP A 244 -2.76 -18.61 11.72
N TYR A 245 -2.95 -17.30 11.79
CA TYR A 245 -2.34 -16.43 12.80
C TYR A 245 -3.04 -15.06 12.83
N PHE A 246 -2.74 -14.27 13.86
CA PHE A 246 -3.16 -12.88 14.00
C PHE A 246 -1.92 -12.00 14.03
N LYS A 247 -1.80 -11.06 13.11
CA LYS A 247 -0.77 -10.02 13.20
C LYS A 247 -1.28 -8.88 14.08
N PHE A 248 -0.37 -8.21 14.78
CA PHE A 248 -0.74 -7.08 15.63
C PHE A 248 0.27 -5.93 15.58
N THR A 249 -0.21 -4.74 15.88
CA THR A 249 0.61 -3.53 16.11
C THR A 249 0.03 -2.73 17.27
N VAL A 250 0.88 -2.31 18.20
CA VAL A 250 0.55 -1.47 19.36
C VAL A 250 1.16 -0.09 19.18
N TYR A 251 0.33 0.94 19.29
CA TYR A 251 0.74 2.34 19.20
C TYR A 251 0.43 3.10 20.49
N ALA A 252 1.40 3.90 20.93
CA ALA A 252 1.23 4.89 21.99
C ALA A 252 0.82 6.24 21.41
N PHE A 253 -0.19 6.86 22.01
CA PHE A 253 -0.66 8.19 21.65
C PHE A 253 -0.44 9.19 22.78
N ASP A 254 0.07 10.37 22.46
CA ASP A 254 0.20 11.49 23.40
C ASP A 254 -0.97 12.50 23.27
N GLN A 255 -0.91 13.60 24.04
CA GLN A 255 -1.93 14.66 24.01
C GLN A 255 -2.01 15.40 22.66
N ASP A 256 -0.91 15.48 21.93
CA ASP A 256 -0.83 16.10 20.60
C ASP A 256 -1.13 15.09 19.48
N GLN A 257 -1.60 13.89 19.85
CA GLN A 257 -1.88 12.75 18.97
C GLN A 257 -0.67 12.29 18.16
N ASN A 258 0.55 12.56 18.63
CA ASN A 258 1.73 11.88 18.10
C ASN A 258 1.60 10.40 18.40
N GLN A 259 2.05 9.58 17.47
CA GLN A 259 1.95 8.13 17.58
C GLN A 259 3.30 7.46 17.43
N THR A 260 3.59 6.60 18.39
CA THR A 260 4.85 5.87 18.47
C THR A 260 4.55 4.38 18.46
N LEU A 261 5.17 3.63 17.55
CA LEU A 261 5.11 2.18 17.54
C LEU A 261 5.78 1.65 18.81
N VAL A 262 5.07 0.83 19.58
CA VAL A 262 5.57 0.25 20.84
C VAL A 262 5.92 -1.23 20.66
N ASP A 263 5.04 -1.99 19.99
CA ASP A 263 5.21 -3.42 19.79
C ASP A 263 4.49 -3.87 18.52
N TYR A 264 5.00 -4.91 17.88
CA TYR A 264 4.37 -5.55 16.73
C TYR A 264 4.82 -7.00 16.62
N GLY A 265 3.95 -7.86 16.10
CA GLY A 265 4.27 -9.29 16.04
C GLY A 265 3.16 -10.15 15.46
N ILE A 266 3.27 -11.44 15.75
CA ILE A 266 2.35 -12.48 15.29
C ILE A 266 1.91 -13.31 16.50
N LEU A 267 0.61 -13.58 16.59
CA LEU A 267 -0.03 -14.41 17.60
C LEU A 267 -0.68 -15.63 16.90
N GLY A 268 -0.68 -16.79 17.55
CA GLY A 268 -1.18 -18.02 16.93
C GLY A 268 -2.69 -18.19 17.05
N THR A 269 -3.27 -17.83 18.20
CA THR A 269 -4.66 -18.16 18.54
C THR A 269 -5.42 -16.99 19.16
N LEU A 270 -6.75 -17.09 19.25
CA LEU A 270 -7.58 -16.08 19.93
C LEU A 270 -7.34 -16.04 21.45
N ASP A 271 -6.86 -17.12 22.06
CA ASP A 271 -6.47 -17.13 23.47
C ASP A 271 -5.16 -16.35 23.67
N ASP A 272 -4.24 -16.38 22.69
CA ASP A 272 -3.05 -15.51 22.68
C ASP A 272 -3.46 -14.04 22.51
N VAL A 273 -4.47 -13.74 21.67
CA VAL A 273 -5.04 -12.39 21.53
C VAL A 273 -5.70 -11.93 22.83
N GLU A 274 -6.42 -12.81 23.55
CA GLU A 274 -7.01 -12.52 24.86
C GLU A 274 -5.92 -12.15 25.88
N THR A 275 -4.89 -12.99 26.01
CA THR A 275 -3.76 -12.75 26.90
C THR A 275 -3.00 -11.47 26.54
N HIS A 276 -2.73 -11.27 25.24
CA HIS A 276 -2.04 -10.09 24.75
C HIS A 276 -2.84 -8.80 25.03
N CYS A 277 -4.15 -8.81 24.80
CA CYS A 277 -4.96 -7.60 24.93
C CYS A 277 -5.23 -7.19 26.39
N PHE A 278 -5.36 -8.16 27.31
CA PHE A 278 -5.85 -7.89 28.68
C PHE A 278 -4.78 -8.04 29.77
N ASP A 279 -3.85 -8.97 29.58
CA ASP A 279 -2.87 -9.33 30.61
C ASP A 279 -1.49 -8.72 30.35
N THR A 280 -1.19 -8.32 29.11
CA THR A 280 0.09 -7.70 28.78
C THR A 280 0.15 -6.25 29.26
N GLU A 281 1.25 -5.93 29.95
CA GLU A 281 1.60 -4.61 30.43
C GLU A 281 2.87 -4.13 29.71
N TYR A 282 2.91 -2.87 29.31
CA TYR A 282 4.03 -2.22 28.62
C TYR A 282 4.73 -1.22 29.56
N LEU A 283 6.06 -1.15 29.50
CA LEU A 283 6.83 -0.21 30.33
C LEU A 283 6.66 1.23 29.84
N ILE A 284 6.75 2.20 30.73
CA ILE A 284 6.79 3.61 30.37
C ILE A 284 8.23 4.12 30.52
N ASP A 285 8.78 4.68 29.44
CA ASP A 285 10.13 5.25 29.41
C ASP A 285 10.30 6.36 30.45
N GLY A 286 11.48 6.44 31.07
CA GLY A 286 11.80 7.44 32.10
C GLY A 286 11.06 7.28 33.44
N THR A 287 10.37 6.15 33.69
CA THR A 287 9.72 5.86 34.98
C THR A 287 10.35 4.64 35.67
N ASP A 288 10.30 4.60 37.01
CA ASP A 288 10.76 3.46 37.81
C ASP A 288 9.76 2.29 37.74
N GLY A 289 9.62 1.69 36.56
CA GLY A 289 8.80 0.49 36.34
C GLY A 289 7.30 0.72 36.27
N ASP A 290 6.82 1.94 35.99
CA ASP A 290 5.40 2.15 35.72
C ASP A 290 5.00 1.44 34.43
N THR A 291 3.82 0.83 34.44
CA THR A 291 3.28 0.11 33.30
C THR A 291 1.96 0.70 32.80
N ILE A 292 1.72 0.55 31.50
CA ILE A 292 0.47 0.91 30.83
C ILE A 292 -0.09 -0.30 30.08
N LYS A 293 -1.41 -0.45 30.11
CA LYS A 293 -2.14 -1.49 29.37
C LYS A 293 -2.75 -0.94 28.10
N ILE A 294 -3.06 -1.84 27.17
CA ILE A 294 -3.86 -1.53 25.98
C ILE A 294 -5.24 -1.04 26.42
N GLY A 295 -5.53 0.24 26.18
CA GLY A 295 -6.83 0.81 26.51
C GLY A 295 -7.91 0.47 25.49
N ARG A 296 -7.51 0.25 24.24
CA ARG A 296 -8.43 -0.09 23.15
C ARG A 296 -7.78 -0.93 22.06
N ALA A 297 -8.50 -1.91 21.55
CA ALA A 297 -8.09 -2.69 20.40
C ALA A 297 -9.20 -2.84 19.36
N ALA A 298 -8.78 -2.90 18.10
CA ALA A 298 -9.62 -3.18 16.95
C ALA A 298 -9.17 -4.52 16.33
N ILE A 299 -10.12 -5.43 16.10
CA ILE A 299 -9.87 -6.73 15.46
C ILE A 299 -10.70 -6.85 14.19
N ASP A 300 -10.03 -7.17 13.08
CA ASP A 300 -10.73 -7.44 11.83
C ASP A 300 -11.54 -8.74 11.91
N ILE A 301 -12.77 -8.67 11.40
CA ILE A 301 -13.66 -9.83 11.27
C ILE A 301 -13.65 -10.36 9.83
N GLY A 302 -12.96 -9.68 8.91
CA GLY A 302 -12.73 -10.09 7.53
C GLY A 302 -11.76 -11.26 7.44
N GLY A 303 -12.22 -12.38 6.91
CA GLY A 303 -11.37 -13.55 6.69
C GLY A 303 -12.03 -14.55 5.77
N GLY A 304 -11.24 -15.25 4.95
CA GLY A 304 -11.72 -16.37 4.14
C GLY A 304 -12.21 -17.55 4.99
N LYS A 305 -12.75 -18.60 4.34
CA LYS A 305 -13.14 -19.85 5.01
C LYS A 305 -11.96 -20.37 5.86
N GLY A 306 -12.22 -20.67 7.13
CA GLY A 306 -11.21 -21.18 8.07
C GLY A 306 -10.82 -22.64 7.77
N LYS A 307 -9.90 -23.19 8.57
CA LYS A 307 -9.42 -24.59 8.47
C LYS A 307 -10.48 -25.66 8.76
N ARG A 308 -11.58 -25.31 9.45
CA ARG A 308 -12.72 -26.21 9.67
C ARG A 308 -13.77 -25.90 8.61
N GLU A 309 -14.17 -26.92 7.84
CA GLU A 309 -15.19 -26.82 6.77
C GLU A 309 -16.55 -26.28 7.27
N ASP A 310 -16.74 -26.21 8.60
CA ASP A 310 -18.04 -26.00 9.24
C ASP A 310 -18.24 -24.58 9.82
N GLN A 311 -17.16 -23.78 9.99
CA GLN A 311 -17.24 -22.41 10.57
C GLN A 311 -16.24 -21.45 9.93
N SER A 312 -16.70 -20.23 9.62
CA SER A 312 -15.82 -19.16 9.11
C SER A 312 -15.02 -18.52 10.26
N LEU A 313 -13.76 -18.11 10.02
CA LEU A 313 -12.94 -17.35 10.99
C LEU A 313 -13.70 -16.11 11.52
N THR A 314 -14.53 -15.52 10.65
CA THR A 314 -15.46 -14.44 10.96
C THR A 314 -16.47 -14.78 12.06
N GLU A 315 -16.99 -16.01 12.13
CA GLU A 315 -17.93 -16.44 13.17
C GLU A 315 -17.21 -16.69 14.50
N GLU A 316 -15.99 -17.21 14.45
CA GLU A 316 -15.16 -17.46 15.63
C GLU A 316 -14.77 -16.16 16.33
N VAL A 317 -14.27 -15.17 15.58
CA VAL A 317 -13.94 -13.83 16.11
C VAL A 317 -15.18 -13.16 16.71
N LYS A 318 -16.35 -13.28 16.05
CA LYS A 318 -17.62 -12.75 16.59
C LYS A 318 -18.02 -13.42 17.90
N ALA A 319 -17.90 -14.75 17.99
CA ALA A 319 -18.21 -15.49 19.21
C ALA A 319 -17.25 -15.10 20.35
N TRP A 320 -15.97 -14.91 20.04
CA TRP A 320 -14.96 -14.47 20.98
C TRP A 320 -15.21 -13.05 21.51
N ILE A 321 -15.54 -12.09 20.65
CA ILE A 321 -15.91 -10.73 21.09
C ILE A 321 -17.10 -10.76 22.06
N ARG A 322 -18.12 -11.58 21.78
CA ARG A 322 -19.26 -11.77 22.70
C ARG A 322 -18.84 -12.35 24.05
N LYS A 323 -17.91 -13.32 24.06
CA LYS A 323 -17.34 -13.88 25.29
C LYS A 323 -16.67 -12.75 26.10
N MET A 324 -15.94 -11.85 25.44
CA MET A 324 -15.31 -10.70 26.09
C MET A 324 -16.32 -9.67 26.60
N GLU A 325 -17.37 -9.36 25.84
CA GLU A 325 -18.44 -8.46 26.30
C GLU A 325 -19.12 -8.99 27.58
N LYS A 326 -19.37 -10.31 27.65
CA LYS A 326 -19.96 -10.96 28.84
C LYS A 326 -19.02 -10.96 30.05
N LYS A 327 -17.71 -11.01 29.83
CA LYS A 327 -16.69 -10.91 30.89
C LYS A 327 -16.52 -9.48 31.44
N GLY A 328 -17.22 -8.48 30.89
CA GLY A 328 -17.13 -7.08 31.31
C GLY A 328 -16.15 -6.22 30.51
N ASN A 329 -15.48 -6.79 29.50
CA ASN A 329 -14.43 -6.12 28.70
C ASN A 329 -14.99 -5.37 27.47
N LYS A 330 -16.26 -4.92 27.55
CA LYS A 330 -17.03 -4.38 26.42
C LYS A 330 -16.42 -3.14 25.74
N ASN A 331 -15.55 -2.40 26.43
CA ASN A 331 -14.99 -1.15 25.94
C ASN A 331 -13.51 -1.22 25.53
N VAL A 332 -12.91 -2.39 25.59
CA VAL A 332 -11.49 -2.57 25.23
C VAL A 332 -11.39 -3.08 23.80
N VAL A 333 -12.04 -4.20 23.46
CA VAL A 333 -11.90 -4.83 22.13
C VAL A 333 -13.14 -4.63 21.28
N PHE A 334 -12.92 -4.29 20.01
CA PHE A 334 -13.98 -3.94 19.08
C PHE A 334 -13.83 -4.63 17.72
N ALA A 335 -14.95 -5.11 17.18
CA ALA A 335 -15.02 -5.62 15.81
C ALA A 335 -14.95 -4.50 14.78
N ILE A 336 -14.09 -4.65 13.78
CA ILE A 336 -14.02 -3.76 12.62
C ILE A 336 -14.18 -4.53 11.31
N LYS A 337 -14.46 -3.80 10.23
CA LYS A 337 -14.44 -4.30 8.86
C LYS A 337 -14.12 -3.16 7.90
N GLY A 338 -13.32 -3.41 6.85
CA GLY A 338 -13.09 -2.43 5.78
C GLY A 338 -14.36 -2.09 4.99
N ALA A 339 -14.53 -0.83 4.62
CA ALA A 339 -15.60 -0.37 3.74
C ALA A 339 -15.36 -0.85 2.31
N SER A 340 -16.41 -1.34 1.63
CA SER A 340 -16.33 -1.74 0.21
C SER A 340 -16.64 -0.60 -0.77
N ARG A 341 -16.97 0.60 -0.26
CA ARG A 341 -17.29 1.81 -1.03
C ARG A 341 -16.81 3.02 -0.26
N HIS A 342 -16.42 4.07 -0.97
CA HIS A 342 -16.04 5.34 -0.36
C HIS A 342 -17.19 5.92 0.47
N GLN A 343 -16.91 6.32 1.70
CA GLN A 343 -17.92 6.84 2.63
C GLN A 343 -17.65 8.31 2.93
N LYS A 344 -18.64 9.03 3.48
CA LYS A 344 -18.43 10.44 3.90
C LYS A 344 -17.65 10.53 5.20
N ASP A 345 -18.02 9.73 6.18
CA ASP A 345 -17.36 9.62 7.48
C ASP A 345 -16.19 8.62 7.41
N ARG A 346 -15.28 8.62 8.39
CA ARG A 346 -14.18 7.64 8.46
C ARG A 346 -14.60 6.35 9.14
N ILE A 347 -15.53 6.45 10.10
CA ILE A 347 -16.05 5.32 10.87
C ILE A 347 -17.57 5.31 10.81
N HIS A 348 -18.14 4.20 10.37
CA HIS A 348 -19.58 3.97 10.40
C HIS A 348 -19.96 2.82 11.34
N PHE A 349 -21.02 3.02 12.12
CA PHE A 349 -21.51 2.03 13.08
C PHE A 349 -22.58 1.15 12.45
N ASN A 350 -22.35 -0.16 12.46
CA ASN A 350 -23.34 -1.12 11.99
C ASN A 350 -23.55 -2.26 13.00
N LEU A 351 -24.79 -2.73 13.13
CA LEU A 351 -25.15 -3.85 13.99
C LEU A 351 -25.34 -5.11 13.14
N ILE A 352 -24.35 -6.01 13.18
CA ILE A 352 -24.36 -7.23 12.37
C ILE A 352 -24.83 -8.42 13.22
N GLY A 353 -25.66 -9.28 12.65
CA GLY A 353 -26.03 -10.56 13.29
C GLY A 353 -24.81 -11.46 13.49
N ALA A 354 -24.72 -12.10 14.65
CA ALA A 354 -23.52 -12.85 15.03
C ALA A 354 -23.78 -14.35 15.32
N GLY A 355 -24.90 -14.88 14.84
CA GLY A 355 -25.14 -16.32 14.75
C GLY A 355 -24.74 -16.90 13.39
N ALA A 356 -24.75 -18.23 13.29
CA ALA A 356 -24.71 -18.92 12.00
C ALA A 356 -25.95 -18.56 11.18
N LYS A 357 -25.78 -18.41 9.86
CA LYS A 357 -26.91 -18.25 8.94
C LYS A 357 -27.57 -19.61 8.71
N GLY A 358 -28.88 -19.70 8.94
CA GLY A 358 -29.65 -20.89 8.55
C GLY A 358 -29.75 -21.04 7.03
N ARG A 359 -30.31 -22.16 6.55
CA ARG A 359 -30.51 -22.48 5.11
C ARG A 359 -31.19 -21.38 4.27
N TYR A 360 -31.91 -20.45 4.92
CA TYR A 360 -32.63 -19.34 4.27
C TYR A 360 -31.95 -17.97 4.49
N GLY A 361 -30.68 -17.94 4.89
CA GLY A 361 -29.91 -16.70 5.07
C GLY A 361 -30.25 -15.88 6.32
N LYS A 362 -31.24 -16.31 7.12
CA LYS A 362 -31.58 -15.70 8.42
C LYS A 362 -30.63 -16.17 9.51
N TYR A 363 -30.15 -15.25 10.34
CA TYR A 363 -29.35 -15.57 11.51
C TYR A 363 -30.18 -16.42 12.49
N LEU A 364 -29.63 -17.57 12.90
CA LEU A 364 -30.27 -18.47 13.87
C LEU A 364 -30.34 -17.85 15.28
N ASP A 365 -29.42 -16.94 15.58
CA ASP A 365 -29.38 -16.14 16.81
C ASP A 365 -29.67 -14.66 16.48
N LYS A 366 -30.66 -14.06 17.17
CA LYS A 366 -31.10 -12.68 16.96
C LYS A 366 -30.16 -11.62 17.58
N GLN A 367 -29.13 -12.04 18.31
CA GLN A 367 -28.18 -11.12 18.95
C GLN A 367 -27.22 -10.47 17.94
N LYS A 368 -27.08 -9.15 18.03
CA LYS A 368 -26.25 -8.33 17.12
C LYS A 368 -24.96 -7.90 17.82
N ILE A 369 -23.85 -7.86 17.07
CA ILE A 369 -22.58 -7.26 17.49
C ILE A 369 -22.42 -5.91 16.78
N ALA A 370 -21.91 -4.92 17.50
CA ALA A 370 -21.52 -3.65 16.92
C ALA A 370 -20.20 -3.81 16.15
N VAL A 371 -20.25 -3.59 14.84
CA VAL A 371 -19.09 -3.61 13.94
C VAL A 371 -18.87 -2.20 13.42
N ARG A 372 -17.63 -1.73 13.49
CA ARG A 372 -17.22 -0.45 12.91
C ARG A 372 -16.70 -0.66 11.50
N ILE A 373 -17.36 -0.04 10.54
CA ILE A 373 -16.93 -0.05 9.15
C ILE A 373 -15.93 1.09 8.98
N LEU A 374 -14.71 0.76 8.57
CA LEU A 374 -13.61 1.71 8.43
C LEU A 374 -13.38 2.07 6.97
N ASP A 375 -13.25 3.37 6.68
CA ASP A 375 -12.72 3.85 5.41
C ASP A 375 -11.19 3.73 5.42
N THR A 376 -10.69 2.58 4.96
CA THR A 376 -9.26 2.24 4.98
C THR A 376 -8.43 3.23 4.18
N ASP A 377 -8.97 3.77 3.09
CA ASP A 377 -8.26 4.66 2.18
C ASP A 377 -7.97 6.01 2.84
N LYS A 378 -8.93 6.54 3.61
CA LYS A 378 -8.73 7.75 4.41
C LYS A 378 -7.71 7.57 5.52
N TYR A 379 -7.67 6.40 6.16
CA TYR A 379 -6.67 6.11 7.20
C TYR A 379 -5.28 5.88 6.62
N LYS A 380 -5.16 5.25 5.44
CA LYS A 380 -3.90 5.15 4.69
C LYS A 380 -3.39 6.55 4.31
N ALA A 381 -4.25 7.40 3.78
CA ALA A 381 -3.90 8.80 3.47
C ALA A 381 -3.49 9.57 4.73
N LEU A 382 -4.17 9.35 5.87
CA LEU A 382 -3.81 9.94 7.15
C LEU A 382 -2.42 9.49 7.63
N LEU A 383 -2.13 8.19 7.54
CA LEU A 383 -0.81 7.64 7.88
C LEU A 383 0.29 8.29 7.02
N HIS A 384 0.11 8.33 5.69
CA HIS A 384 1.09 8.92 4.79
C HIS A 384 1.34 10.40 5.10
N ARG A 385 0.28 11.17 5.38
CA ARG A 385 0.38 12.57 5.81
C ARG A 385 1.12 12.73 7.14
N ARG A 386 1.00 11.77 8.07
CA ARG A 386 1.69 11.82 9.38
C ARG A 386 3.17 11.49 9.25
N ILE A 387 3.53 10.61 8.31
CA ILE A 387 4.94 10.31 7.95
C ILE A 387 5.61 11.56 7.36
N GLU A 388 4.90 12.39 6.60
CA GLU A 388 5.49 13.60 5.99
C GLU A 388 5.76 14.74 6.98
N ARG A 389 5.24 14.68 8.21
CA ARG A 389 5.33 15.80 9.16
C ARG A 389 6.75 16.04 9.68
N GLU A 390 7.14 17.30 9.65
CA GLU A 390 8.44 17.77 10.13
C GLU A 390 8.47 17.99 11.64
N GLU A 391 9.68 18.20 12.17
CA GLU A 391 9.91 18.46 13.58
C GLU A 391 9.20 19.74 14.06
N GLY A 392 8.49 19.65 15.19
CA GLY A 392 7.67 20.73 15.75
C GLY A 392 6.18 20.71 15.34
N GLU A 393 5.78 19.86 14.39
CA GLU A 393 4.37 19.62 14.08
C GLU A 393 3.72 18.61 15.04
N LYS A 394 2.40 18.68 15.22
CA LYS A 394 1.61 17.71 16.00
C LYS A 394 1.31 16.45 15.18
N GLN A 395 0.73 15.40 15.77
CA GLN A 395 0.34 14.15 15.07
C GLN A 395 1.46 13.48 14.26
N ARG A 396 2.70 13.54 14.74
CA ARG A 396 3.84 12.90 14.07
C ARG A 396 3.82 11.39 14.24
N PHE A 397 4.49 10.71 13.33
CA PHE A 397 4.70 9.27 13.32
C PHE A 397 6.12 8.95 13.80
N PHE A 398 6.25 7.99 14.72
CA PHE A 398 7.52 7.53 15.28
C PHE A 398 7.57 6.00 15.35
N LEU A 399 8.78 5.46 15.21
CA LEU A 399 9.12 4.05 15.33
C LEU A 399 10.07 3.84 16.51
N HIS A 400 10.04 2.69 17.17
CA HIS A 400 11.01 2.36 18.22
C HIS A 400 12.34 1.89 17.60
N GLY A 401 13.45 2.01 18.33
CA GLY A 401 14.82 1.78 17.86
C GLY A 401 15.07 0.39 17.24
N GLU A 402 14.35 -0.61 17.73
CA GLU A 402 14.44 -2.01 17.26
C GLU A 402 13.49 -2.35 16.09
N THR A 403 12.87 -1.36 15.45
CA THR A 403 11.98 -1.59 14.31
C THR A 403 12.77 -2.11 13.12
N ARG A 404 12.34 -3.26 12.59
CA ARG A 404 12.99 -3.91 11.45
C ARG A 404 12.44 -3.40 10.12
N GLU A 405 13.24 -3.56 9.07
CA GLU A 405 12.86 -3.19 7.70
C GLU A 405 11.63 -3.94 7.17
N ASP A 406 11.36 -5.15 7.65
CA ASP A 406 10.19 -5.94 7.24
C ASP A 406 8.87 -5.25 7.60
N PHE A 407 8.81 -4.60 8.76
CA PHE A 407 7.67 -3.81 9.20
C PHE A 407 7.43 -2.62 8.26
N VAL A 408 8.46 -1.81 8.01
CA VAL A 408 8.36 -0.63 7.13
C VAL A 408 8.03 -1.04 5.70
N ARG A 409 8.57 -2.18 5.25
CA ARG A 409 8.27 -2.75 3.94
C ARG A 409 6.79 -3.11 3.78
N GLU A 410 6.16 -3.68 4.81
CA GLU A 410 4.72 -3.95 4.83
C GLU A 410 3.89 -2.67 5.00
N LEU A 411 4.39 -1.66 5.72
CA LEU A 411 3.75 -0.35 5.86
C LEU A 411 3.64 0.39 4.52
N LEU A 412 4.66 0.25 3.66
CA LEU A 412 4.70 0.76 2.29
C LEU A 412 4.24 -0.26 1.24
N ALA A 413 3.48 -1.29 1.64
CA ALA A 413 3.01 -2.32 0.71
C ALA A 413 1.99 -1.81 -0.33
N GLU A 414 1.37 -0.66 -0.05
CA GLU A 414 0.43 0.00 -0.93
C GLU A 414 0.87 1.43 -1.22
N GLU A 415 0.71 1.84 -2.47
CA GLU A 415 1.07 3.18 -2.93
C GLU A 415 -0.17 3.90 -3.46
N LEU A 416 -0.28 5.19 -3.15
CA LEU A 416 -1.31 6.03 -3.75
C LEU A 416 -0.92 6.34 -5.19
N LYS A 417 -1.75 5.90 -6.11
CA LYS A 417 -1.58 6.11 -7.55
C LYS A 417 -2.65 7.02 -8.09
N ARG A 418 -2.32 7.74 -9.16
CA ARG A 418 -3.20 8.62 -9.90
C ARG A 418 -3.38 8.09 -11.32
N ASP A 419 -4.63 7.97 -11.74
CA ASP A 419 -4.98 7.65 -13.12
C ASP A 419 -4.82 8.89 -14.03
N ASN A 420 -4.90 8.70 -15.35
CA ASN A 420 -4.83 9.82 -16.31
C ASN A 420 -6.06 10.76 -16.24
N ARG A 421 -7.12 10.39 -15.50
CA ARG A 421 -8.33 11.19 -15.28
C ARG A 421 -8.22 12.05 -14.01
N GLY A 422 -7.13 11.91 -13.25
CA GLY A 422 -6.87 12.62 -12.00
C GLY A 422 -7.46 11.96 -10.75
N ASN A 423 -8.10 10.80 -10.87
CA ASN A 423 -8.59 10.05 -9.71
C ASN A 423 -7.43 9.33 -9.02
N THR A 424 -7.49 9.26 -7.70
CA THR A 424 -6.48 8.58 -6.89
C THR A 424 -7.01 7.27 -6.33
N TYR A 425 -6.19 6.22 -6.35
CA TYR A 425 -6.51 4.90 -5.82
C TYR A 425 -5.28 4.27 -5.18
N TRP A 426 -5.48 3.44 -4.16
CA TRP A 426 -4.40 2.68 -3.53
C TRP A 426 -4.12 1.41 -4.33
N LYS A 427 -2.89 1.27 -4.84
CA LYS A 427 -2.43 0.05 -5.53
C LYS A 427 -1.53 -0.75 -4.61
N LYS A 428 -1.86 -2.03 -4.42
CA LYS A 428 -1.01 -2.98 -3.72
C LYS A 428 0.21 -3.31 -4.58
N VAL A 429 1.39 -2.88 -4.14
CA VAL A 429 2.67 -3.10 -4.83
C VAL A 429 3.36 -4.35 -4.29
N ARG A 430 3.04 -4.75 -3.05
CA ARG A 430 3.65 -5.91 -2.37
C ARG A 430 2.60 -6.85 -1.83
N ASN A 431 2.92 -8.14 -1.80
CA ASN A 431 1.96 -9.17 -1.38
C ASN A 431 1.58 -9.11 0.10
N ALA A 432 2.50 -8.73 0.99
CA ALA A 432 2.26 -8.64 2.43
C ALA A 432 1.97 -7.18 2.85
N ASN A 433 0.77 -6.92 3.37
CA ASN A 433 0.32 -5.60 3.84
C ASN A 433 -0.32 -5.65 5.24
N HIS A 434 -0.12 -6.74 5.97
CA HIS A 434 -0.84 -7.02 7.21
C HIS A 434 -0.48 -6.03 8.33
N TYR A 435 0.79 -5.60 8.41
CA TYR A 435 1.18 -4.56 9.38
C TYR A 435 0.64 -3.16 9.01
N LEU A 436 0.43 -2.87 7.74
CA LEU A 436 -0.27 -1.66 7.29
C LEU A 436 -1.72 -1.67 7.76
N ASP A 437 -2.42 -2.79 7.55
CA ASP A 437 -3.81 -2.97 7.99
C ASP A 437 -3.91 -2.88 9.53
N CYS A 438 -3.03 -3.56 10.27
CA CYS A 438 -2.96 -3.44 11.73
C CYS A 438 -2.75 -1.98 12.19
N THR A 439 -1.86 -1.24 11.52
CA THR A 439 -1.59 0.17 11.84
C THR A 439 -2.82 1.03 11.60
N VAL A 440 -3.51 0.84 10.47
CA VAL A 440 -4.78 1.50 10.16
C VAL A 440 -5.82 1.24 11.25
N TYR A 441 -5.90 0.00 11.75
CA TYR A 441 -6.86 -0.38 12.79
C TYR A 441 -6.54 0.23 14.15
N ALA A 442 -5.26 0.27 14.53
CA ALA A 442 -4.79 0.94 15.74
C ALA A 442 -5.08 2.46 15.69
N PHE A 443 -4.89 3.08 14.52
CA PHE A 443 -5.15 4.50 14.32
C PHE A 443 -6.64 4.82 14.36
N ALA A 444 -7.47 3.97 13.74
CA ALA A 444 -8.92 4.10 13.80
C ALA A 444 -9.42 4.01 15.25
N ALA A 445 -8.87 3.08 16.05
CA ALA A 445 -9.21 2.95 17.46
C ALA A 445 -8.92 4.23 18.26
N ALA A 446 -7.91 5.03 17.87
CA ALA A 446 -7.58 6.30 18.50
C ALA A 446 -8.35 7.52 17.95
N ASP A 447 -9.12 7.37 16.86
CA ASP A 447 -9.79 8.48 16.18
C ASP A 447 -10.90 9.09 17.05
N SER A 448 -11.10 10.40 16.93
CA SER A 448 -12.21 11.15 17.53
C SER A 448 -13.59 10.71 17.04
N GLU A 449 -13.71 10.18 15.81
CA GLU A 449 -14.97 9.62 15.29
C GLU A 449 -15.29 8.26 15.94
N TRP A 450 -14.35 7.67 16.68
CA TRP A 450 -14.56 6.39 17.35
C TRP A 450 -15.38 6.55 18.64
N LEU A 451 -16.61 6.06 18.59
CA LEU A 451 -17.47 5.93 19.76
C LEU A 451 -17.32 4.56 20.45
N PRO A 452 -17.32 4.48 21.80
CA PRO A 452 -17.29 5.62 22.72
C PRO A 452 -15.95 6.38 22.63
N LEU A 453 -15.94 7.69 22.89
CA LEU A 453 -14.72 8.50 22.86
C LEU A 453 -13.66 7.94 23.81
N LEU A 454 -12.39 8.07 23.46
CA LEU A 454 -11.30 7.54 24.29
C LEU A 454 -11.25 8.19 25.69
N ALA A 455 -11.64 9.47 25.78
CA ALA A 455 -11.72 10.23 27.03
C ALA A 455 -12.76 9.72 28.04
N THR A 456 -13.70 8.84 27.64
CA THR A 456 -14.68 8.26 28.58
C THR A 456 -14.23 6.96 29.22
N LEU A 457 -12.98 6.53 29.00
CA LEU A 457 -12.38 5.41 29.71
C LEU A 457 -11.52 5.91 30.87
N PRO A 458 -11.64 5.34 32.09
CA PRO A 458 -10.77 5.70 33.20
C PRO A 458 -9.32 5.54 32.75
N SER A 459 -8.49 6.57 32.98
CA SER A 459 -7.07 6.52 32.63
C SER A 459 -6.47 5.21 33.15
N SER A 460 -5.92 4.38 32.27
CA SER A 460 -5.28 3.10 32.64
C SER A 460 -4.01 3.29 33.48
N ARG A 461 -3.63 4.54 33.76
CA ARG A 461 -2.59 4.92 34.71
C ARG A 461 -2.99 4.49 36.12
N LYS A 462 -2.34 3.44 36.65
CA LYS A 462 -2.27 3.27 38.12
C LYS A 462 -1.51 4.48 38.64
N PRO A 463 -2.08 5.35 39.49
CA PRO A 463 -1.31 6.45 40.05
C PRO A 463 -0.22 5.87 40.94
N GLY A 464 1.02 5.92 40.47
CA GLY A 464 2.18 5.83 41.35
C GLY A 464 2.06 6.93 42.40
N LYS A 465 2.29 6.58 43.68
CA LYS A 465 2.29 7.55 44.78
C LYS A 465 3.24 8.68 44.41
N GLU A 466 2.71 9.89 44.19
CA GLU A 466 3.52 11.10 44.17
C GLU A 466 4.28 11.14 45.50
N LYS A 467 5.60 10.92 45.44
CA LYS A 467 6.46 11.37 46.52
C LYS A 467 6.36 12.88 46.50
N LYS A 468 5.58 13.43 47.45
CA LYS A 468 5.70 14.85 47.81
C LYS A 468 7.19 15.14 47.97
N ALA A 469 7.70 16.06 47.18
CA ALA A 469 9.03 16.60 47.35
C ALA A 469 9.22 16.97 48.83
N PRO A 470 10.37 16.65 49.46
CA PRO A 470 10.64 17.13 50.80
C PRO A 470 10.57 18.66 50.76
N THR A 471 9.68 19.25 51.55
CA THR A 471 9.63 20.68 51.76
C THR A 471 11.00 21.10 52.29
N GLU A 472 11.82 21.76 51.46
CA GLU A 472 13.00 22.46 51.93
C GLU A 472 12.54 23.52 52.93
N GLN A 473 12.78 23.25 54.20
CA GLN A 473 12.69 24.26 55.23
C GLN A 473 13.84 25.25 54.99
N ALA A 474 13.50 26.45 54.53
CA ALA A 474 14.44 27.55 54.46
C ALA A 474 15.06 27.79 55.85
N PRO A 475 16.39 27.85 55.98
CA PRO A 475 17.02 28.12 57.26
C PRO A 475 16.73 29.56 57.69
N VAL A 476 16.18 29.69 58.90
CA VAL A 476 15.93 30.95 59.60
C VAL A 476 17.28 31.59 59.93
N VAL A 477 17.69 32.58 59.13
CA VAL A 477 18.81 33.46 59.48
C VAL A 477 18.27 34.65 60.28
N ARG A 478 18.54 34.62 61.58
CA ARG A 478 18.40 35.74 62.50
C ARG A 478 19.59 36.68 62.27
N GLN A 479 19.35 37.92 61.86
CA GLN A 479 20.34 38.98 61.99
C GLN A 479 19.72 40.22 62.66
N GLN A 480 20.52 40.75 63.58
CA GLN A 480 20.23 41.78 64.56
C GLN A 480 20.08 43.17 63.92
N GLU A 481 19.34 44.02 64.63
CA GLU A 481 19.16 45.44 64.38
C GLU A 481 20.49 46.20 64.27
N SER A 482 20.59 47.17 63.35
CA SER A 482 20.60 48.60 63.71
C SER A 482 21.03 49.54 62.56
N PHE A 483 20.33 50.68 62.53
CA PHE A 483 20.77 52.04 62.19
C PHE A 483 20.88 52.57 60.73
N VAL A 484 19.81 53.32 60.38
CA VAL A 484 19.76 54.72 59.88
C VAL A 484 20.50 55.12 58.60
N GLY A 485 19.73 55.66 57.64
CA GLY A 485 20.21 56.63 56.65
C GLY A 485 19.19 56.96 55.56
N GLN A 486 18.36 58.00 55.76
CA GLN A 486 17.57 58.65 54.69
C GLN A 486 18.48 59.21 53.59
N PHE A 487 18.04 59.26 52.32
CA PHE A 487 17.85 60.51 51.56
C PHE A 487 17.47 60.28 50.07
N LYS A 488 16.32 60.86 49.69
CA LYS A 488 15.90 61.53 48.44
C LYS A 488 16.17 60.91 47.05
N GLN A 489 15.07 60.74 46.31
CA GLN A 489 15.01 60.76 44.84
C GLN A 489 15.45 62.12 44.27
N PRO A 490 15.91 62.14 42.99
CA PRO A 490 15.25 63.05 42.06
C PRO A 490 15.01 62.50 40.63
N HIS A 491 13.86 62.90 40.10
CA HIS A 491 13.51 63.30 38.73
C HIS A 491 14.21 62.74 37.47
N ARG A 492 13.35 62.27 36.54
CA ARG A 492 13.57 62.17 35.09
C ARG A 492 13.91 63.53 34.46
N PRO A 493 14.57 63.53 33.29
CA PRO A 493 13.90 64.13 32.13
C PRO A 493 13.95 63.28 30.84
N SER A 494 13.09 63.74 29.94
CA SER A 494 12.65 63.30 28.62
C SER A 494 13.65 63.44 27.46
N GLY A 495 13.36 62.72 26.37
CA GLY A 495 13.94 62.87 25.02
C GLY A 495 14.71 61.61 24.61
N GLY A 496 14.53 60.95 23.47
CA GLY A 496 13.98 61.36 22.19
C GLY A 496 15.01 61.00 21.09
N PHE A 497 14.57 60.22 20.10
CA PHE A 497 15.12 60.03 18.74
C PHE A 497 16.23 58.99 18.40
N ALA A 498 15.90 58.25 17.31
CA ALA A 498 16.72 57.72 16.21
C ALA A 498 17.66 56.53 16.50
N LYS A 499 18.00 55.61 15.58
CA LYS A 499 17.59 55.09 14.25
C LYS A 499 18.61 53.95 14.00
N ASN A 500 18.20 52.87 13.33
CA ASN A 500 19.01 51.91 12.57
C ASN A 500 20.26 51.30 13.22
N TRP A 501 20.24 49.98 13.47
CA TRP A 501 21.25 49.02 13.02
C TRP A 501 20.55 47.69 12.71
#